data_AF-A0A536MDT3-F1
#
_entry.id   AF-A0A536MDT3-F1
#
_cell.length_a   1.000
_cell.length_b   1.000
_cell.length_c   1.000
_cell.angle_alpha   90.00
_cell.angle_beta   90.00
_cell.angle_gamma   90.00
#
_symmetry.space_group_name_H-M   'P 1'
#
loop_
_entity.id
_entity.type
_entity.pdbx_description
1 polymer ?
#
loop_
_entity_poly.entity_id
_entity_poly.type
_entity_poly.pdbx_seq_one_letter_code
_entity_poly.pdbx_strand_id
1 'polypeptide(L)' 'MSCRGPKLSDRHTASKAGPVNLRPYLTPKYVGMRRDLERFLHDYSFDRAHNGIRTLGRTPAETLKAAVRL' A
#
# COMPACT_ATOMS: atom_id res chain seq x y z
N MET A 1 -40.41 42.24 14.36
CA MET A 1 -39.21 41.39 14.14
C MET A 1 -39.50 40.03 14.77
N SER A 2 -39.64 38.97 13.98
CA SER A 2 -39.88 37.60 14.49
C SER A 2 -38.88 36.67 13.84
N CYS A 3 -37.85 36.32 14.59
CA CYS A 3 -36.83 35.35 14.22
C CYS A 3 -37.43 33.94 14.32
N ARG A 4 -38.15 33.49 13.29
CA ARG A 4 -38.53 32.07 13.16
C ARG A 4 -37.35 31.32 12.55
N GLY A 5 -36.47 30.80 13.42
CA GLY A 5 -35.42 29.87 13.01
C GLY A 5 -36.01 28.59 12.40
N PRO A 6 -35.26 27.91 11.51
CA PRO A 6 -35.73 26.69 10.86
C PRO A 6 -36.05 25.62 11.92
N LYS A 7 -37.18 24.92 11.75
CA LYS A 7 -37.64 23.90 12.69
C LYS A 7 -36.70 22.69 12.67
N LEU A 8 -36.42 22.16 13.86
CA LEU A 8 -35.56 20.98 14.07
C LEU A 8 -36.08 19.71 13.38
N SER A 9 -37.37 19.68 12.98
CA SER A 9 -38.05 18.55 12.35
C SER A 9 -37.51 18.19 10.97
N ASP A 10 -36.88 19.13 10.28
CA ASP A 10 -36.53 18.97 8.87
C ASP A 10 -35.11 18.38 8.70
N ARG A 11 -34.48 17.94 9.79
CA ARG A 11 -33.10 17.40 9.81
C ARG A 11 -32.96 15.94 9.34
N HIS A 12 -34.03 15.28 8.90
CA HIS A 12 -33.97 13.86 8.54
C HIS A 12 -33.64 13.55 7.07
N THR A 13 -33.46 14.55 6.20
CA THR A 13 -33.04 14.33 4.79
C THR A 13 -31.54 14.56 4.55
N ALA A 14 -30.69 14.06 5.44
CA ALA A 14 -29.24 14.00 5.23
C ALA A 14 -28.71 12.56 5.39
N SER A 15 -29.38 11.59 4.76
CA SER A 15 -28.89 10.21 4.65
C SER A 15 -28.87 9.81 3.17
N LYS A 16 -27.99 10.43 2.39
CA LYS A 16 -27.71 10.01 1.01
C LYS A 16 -26.24 9.69 0.73
N ALA A 17 -25.42 9.57 1.78
CA ALA A 17 -24.12 8.94 1.67
C ALA A 17 -24.29 7.45 2.01
N GLY A 18 -24.70 6.66 1.01
CA GLY A 18 -24.48 5.21 1.07
C GLY A 18 -22.97 4.92 1.17
N PRO A 19 -22.55 3.70 1.52
CA PRO A 19 -21.14 3.37 1.62
C PRO A 19 -20.44 3.70 0.31
N VAL A 20 -19.55 4.69 0.35
CA VAL A 20 -18.62 4.98 -0.76
C VAL A 20 -17.77 3.74 -0.94
N ASN A 21 -18.07 2.97 -1.99
CA ASN A 21 -17.32 1.76 -2.30
C ASN A 21 -15.94 2.19 -2.80
N LEU A 22 -15.00 2.34 -1.87
CA LEU A 22 -13.65 2.86 -2.13
C LEU A 22 -12.79 1.95 -3.01
N ARG A 23 -13.27 0.72 -3.25
CA ARG A 23 -12.52 -0.34 -3.93
C ARG A 23 -12.00 0.06 -5.32
N PRO A 24 -12.79 0.67 -6.23
CA PRO A 24 -12.33 0.95 -7.60
C PRO A 24 -11.19 1.98 -7.66
N TYR A 25 -11.10 2.87 -6.68
CA TYR A 25 -10.07 3.92 -6.62
C TYR A 25 -8.87 3.52 -5.77
N LEU A 26 -9.03 2.51 -4.90
CA LEU A 26 -7.91 1.84 -4.25
C LEU A 26 -7.18 0.92 -5.24
N THR A 27 -7.88 0.09 -6.02
CA THR A 27 -7.26 -1.00 -6.80
C THR A 27 -6.10 -0.56 -7.69
N PRO A 28 -6.20 0.50 -8.52
CA PRO A 28 -5.09 0.92 -9.38
C PRO A 28 -3.86 1.39 -8.57
N LYS A 29 -4.10 2.07 -7.44
CA LYS A 29 -3.03 2.57 -6.56
C LYS A 29 -2.27 1.42 -5.91
N TYR A 30 -2.97 0.42 -5.36
CA TYR A 30 -2.31 -0.75 -4.76
C TYR A 30 -1.62 -1.62 -5.80
N VAL A 31 -2.16 -1.73 -7.02
CA VAL A 31 -1.52 -2.50 -8.10
C VAL A 31 -0.21 -1.84 -8.53
N GLY A 32 -0.15 -0.51 -8.64
CA GLY A 32 1.08 0.22 -8.91
C GLY A 32 2.13 0.00 -7.83
N MET A 33 1.76 0.24 -6.55
CA MET A 33 2.66 0.03 -5.42
C MET A 33 3.15 -1.41 -5.32
N ARG A 34 2.29 -2.40 -5.63
CA ARG A 34 2.69 -3.80 -5.62
C ARG A 34 3.73 -4.09 -6.70
N ARG A 35 3.53 -3.61 -7.93
CA ARG A 35 4.51 -3.78 -9.02
C ARG A 35 5.84 -3.09 -8.71
N ASP A 36 5.79 -1.91 -8.12
CA ASP A 36 7.00 -1.19 -7.73
C ASP A 36 7.76 -1.90 -6.61
N LEU A 37 7.03 -2.46 -5.63
CA LEU A 37 7.62 -3.27 -4.57
C LEU A 37 8.20 -4.57 -5.10
N GLU A 38 7.49 -5.28 -5.97
CA GLU A 38 7.96 -6.51 -6.63
C GLU A 38 9.25 -6.24 -7.42
N ARG A 39 9.29 -5.14 -8.20
CA ARG A 39 10.49 -4.71 -8.93
C ARG A 39 11.64 -4.40 -7.98
N PHE A 40 11.39 -3.59 -6.95
CA PHE A 40 12.42 -3.25 -5.97
C PHE A 40 12.99 -4.48 -5.28
N LEU A 41 12.14 -5.42 -4.87
CA LEU A 41 12.57 -6.65 -4.21
C LEU A 41 13.39 -7.54 -5.14
N HIS A 42 13.05 -7.60 -6.43
CA HIS A 42 13.84 -8.32 -7.42
C HIS A 42 15.24 -7.71 -7.55
N ASP A 43 15.31 -6.40 -7.85
CA ASP A 43 16.57 -5.69 -8.06
C ASP A 43 17.48 -5.77 -6.83
N TYR A 44 16.90 -5.61 -5.63
CA TYR A 44 17.61 -5.72 -4.36
C TYR A 44 18.14 -7.14 -4.11
N SER A 45 17.37 -8.16 -4.45
CA SER A 45 17.71 -9.54 -4.10
C SER A 45 18.69 -10.19 -5.07
N PHE A 46 18.65 -9.81 -6.35
CA PHE A 46 19.34 -10.51 -7.43
C PHE A 46 20.36 -9.66 -8.19
N ASP A 47 20.10 -8.37 -8.38
CA ASP A 47 20.91 -7.57 -9.31
C ASP A 47 21.95 -6.69 -8.58
N ARG A 48 21.81 -6.53 -7.26
CA ARG A 48 22.72 -5.71 -6.46
C ARG A 48 23.54 -6.56 -5.47
N ALA A 49 24.86 -6.45 -5.59
CA ALA A 49 25.80 -6.92 -4.58
C ALA A 49 25.70 -6.06 -3.31
N HIS A 50 25.67 -6.70 -2.15
CA HIS A 50 25.56 -6.02 -0.86
C HIS A 50 26.79 -6.27 0.00
N ASN A 51 27.34 -5.21 0.58
CA ASN A 51 28.53 -5.27 1.43
C ASN A 51 28.18 -5.42 2.92
N GLY A 52 27.02 -6.01 3.23
CA GLY A 52 26.63 -6.31 4.61
C GLY A 52 27.50 -7.42 5.18
N ILE A 53 27.60 -7.49 6.51
CA ILE A 53 28.42 -8.48 7.23
C ILE A 53 28.13 -9.92 6.76
N ARG A 54 26.87 -10.22 6.44
CA ARG A 54 26.42 -11.54 6.00
C ARG A 54 26.46 -11.75 4.49
N THR A 55 26.48 -10.68 3.70
CA THR A 55 26.42 -10.74 2.24
C THR A 55 27.80 -10.62 1.60
N LEU A 56 28.79 -9.97 2.25
CA LEU A 56 30.21 -9.98 1.86
C LEU A 56 30.47 -9.69 0.37
N GLY A 57 29.73 -8.75 -0.22
CA GLY A 57 29.85 -8.36 -1.62
C GLY A 57 29.09 -9.27 -2.60
N ARG A 58 28.31 -10.23 -2.10
CA ARG A 58 27.40 -11.07 -2.89
C ARG A 58 25.99 -10.53 -2.85
N THR A 59 25.15 -11.02 -3.75
CA THR A 59 23.73 -10.74 -3.72
C THR A 59 23.06 -11.47 -2.54
N PRO A 60 21.96 -10.95 -1.99
CA PRO A 60 21.20 -11.65 -0.96
C PRO A 60 20.75 -13.05 -1.40
N ALA A 61 20.35 -13.21 -2.67
CA ALA A 61 19.95 -14.51 -3.22
C ALA A 61 21.07 -15.56 -3.25
N GLU A 62 22.29 -15.15 -3.62
CA GLU A 62 23.47 -16.05 -3.59
C GLU A 62 23.81 -16.46 -2.16
N THR A 63 23.70 -15.52 -1.21
CA THR A 63 23.95 -15.78 0.21
C THR A 63 22.96 -16.80 0.76
N LEU A 64 21.67 -16.67 0.42
CA LEU A 64 20.63 -17.61 0.83
C LEU A 64 20.77 -18.97 0.15
N LYS A 65 21.08 -19.03 -1.15
CA LYS A 65 21.36 -20.31 -1.83
C LYS A 65 22.58 -21.03 -1.24
N ALA A 66 23.61 -20.28 -0.83
CA ALA A 66 24.75 -20.86 -0.11
C ALA A 66 24.35 -21.36 1.28
N ALA A 67 23.44 -20.67 1.97
CA ALA A 67 22.93 -21.07 3.29
C ALA A 67 21.98 -22.28 3.26
N VAL A 68 21.30 -22.55 2.13
CA VAL A 68 20.34 -23.67 1.96
C VAL A 68 21.04 -24.97 1.50
N ARG A 69 22.38 -24.97 1.38
CA ARG A 69 23.15 -26.18 1.07
C ARG A 69 23.33 -27.02 2.35
N LEU A 70 22.27 -27.74 2.74
CA LEU A 70 22.30 -28.85 3.70
C LEU A 70 22.51 -30.17 2.96
#